data_AF-A0AAV5JH50-F1
#
_entry.id   AF-A0AAV5JH50-F1
#
_cell.length_a   1.000
_cell.length_b   1.000
_cell.length_c   1.000
_cell.angle_alpha   90.00
_cell.angle_beta   90.00
_cell.angle_gamma   90.00
#
_symmetry.space_group_name_H-M   'P 1'
#
loop_
_entity.id
_entity.type
_entity.pdbx_description
1 polymer ?
#
loop_
_entity_poly.entity_id
_entity_poly.type
_entity_poly.pdbx_seq_one_letter_code
_entity_poly.pdbx_strand_id
1 'polypeptide(L)'
;MRIQMADPILDLQESGWEELRREARKIEGDLDVKLSSYAKLGTRFNQGGFVDAGSPTLGSSRSWKSMEMEIQSLLEKLLDTNDALSRCAASAAQTTSVTQKLARHRDILHEFTQEFRRIKGNINSMREHAELLSSVRDDISEYKASGSMSPKKQLLRERAAIHGSIAHIDDVINQAQTTRAVLGSQRALFGDVQGKVKLLSDKFPIIRGLLGSIRRRRSRDTLILSAVIAAYAISLNGGSLAHMHQRVNFRFPQAVFVAVLSENKQETDLLAFGGKRSPRQQLLPSVYA
;
A
#
# COMPACT_ATOMS: atom_id res chain seq x y z
N MET A 1 -35.88 36.75 2.47
CA MET A 1 -34.85 36.07 1.64
C MET A 1 -33.58 36.91 1.72
N ARG A 2 -32.70 36.62 2.69
CA ARG A 2 -31.44 37.35 2.86
C ARG A 2 -30.38 36.51 2.14
N ILE A 3 -30.12 36.84 0.89
CA ILE A 3 -29.03 36.21 0.13
C ILE A 3 -27.74 36.71 0.79
N GLN A 4 -27.06 35.82 1.49
CA GLN A 4 -25.71 36.02 1.97
C GLN A 4 -24.83 36.17 0.73
N MET A 5 -24.54 37.41 0.33
CA MET A 5 -23.52 37.68 -0.68
C MET A 5 -22.19 37.45 0.02
N ALA A 6 -21.58 36.29 -0.20
CA ALA A 6 -20.19 36.08 0.14
C ALA A 6 -19.35 37.07 -0.67
N ASP A 7 -18.40 37.75 -0.01
CA ASP A 7 -17.58 38.76 -0.67
C ASP A 7 -16.69 38.10 -1.73
N PRO A 8 -16.75 38.52 -3.01
CA PRO A 8 -16.04 37.87 -4.12
C PRO A 8 -14.51 37.88 -3.96
N ILE A 9 -13.98 38.78 -3.12
CA ILE A 9 -12.56 38.87 -2.79
C ILE A 9 -12.11 37.66 -1.95
N LEU A 10 -12.96 37.16 -1.04
CA LEU A 10 -12.65 35.99 -0.22
C LEU A 10 -12.64 34.71 -1.05
N ASP A 11 -13.59 34.54 -1.97
CA ASP A 11 -13.68 33.37 -2.86
C ASP A 11 -12.48 33.29 -3.82
N LEU A 12 -12.03 34.44 -4.37
CA LEU A 12 -10.83 34.52 -5.21
C LEU A 12 -9.56 34.12 -4.44
N GLN A 13 -9.48 34.51 -3.18
CA GLN A 13 -8.35 34.24 -2.31
C GLN A 13 -8.32 32.79 -1.83
N GLU A 14 -9.49 32.23 -1.49
CA GLU A 14 -9.64 30.81 -1.17
C GLU A 14 -9.28 29.94 -2.39
N SER A 15 -9.72 30.33 -3.59
CA SER A 15 -9.35 29.69 -4.85
C SER A 15 -7.83 29.67 -5.10
N GLY A 16 -7.15 30.81 -4.89
CA GLY A 16 -5.69 30.90 -5.04
C GLY A 16 -4.92 30.04 -4.03
N TRP A 17 -5.39 29.96 -2.78
CA TRP A 17 -4.83 29.08 -1.77
C TRP A 17 -5.01 27.60 -2.13
N GLU A 18 -6.18 27.21 -2.62
CA GLU A 18 -6.45 25.83 -3.07
C GLU A 18 -5.60 25.41 -4.28
N GLU A 19 -5.37 26.34 -5.22
CA GLU A 19 -4.49 26.13 -6.38
C GLU A 19 -3.06 25.80 -5.92
N LEU A 20 -2.50 26.62 -5.04
CA LEU A 20 -1.15 26.42 -4.48
C LEU A 20 -1.03 25.11 -3.70
N ARG A 21 -2.05 24.72 -2.93
CA ARG A 21 -2.05 23.41 -2.24
C ARG A 21 -2.13 22.22 -3.20
N ARG A 22 -2.75 22.39 -4.37
CA ARG A 22 -2.79 21.36 -5.41
C ARG A 22 -1.43 21.23 -6.08
N GLU A 23 -0.80 22.37 -6.38
CA GLU A 23 0.56 22.43 -6.93
C GLU A 23 1.59 21.83 -5.97
N ALA A 24 1.57 22.20 -4.69
CA ALA A 24 2.45 21.64 -3.67
C ALA A 24 2.35 20.10 -3.64
N ARG A 25 1.13 19.55 -3.57
CA ARG A 25 0.90 18.09 -3.59
C ARG A 25 1.41 17.40 -4.86
N LYS A 26 1.36 18.08 -6.00
CA LYS A 26 1.92 17.57 -7.26
C LYS A 26 3.44 17.50 -7.16
N ILE A 27 4.09 18.56 -6.70
CA ILE A 27 5.55 18.61 -6.53
C ILE A 27 6.01 17.58 -5.49
N GLU A 28 5.29 17.42 -4.38
CA GLU A 28 5.53 16.40 -3.35
C GLU A 28 5.50 14.98 -3.96
N GLY A 29 4.52 14.68 -4.82
CA GLY A 29 4.43 13.41 -5.53
C GLY A 29 5.59 13.18 -6.51
N ASP A 30 6.00 14.21 -7.25
CA ASP A 30 7.14 14.15 -8.16
C ASP A 30 8.46 13.94 -7.38
N LEU A 31 8.61 14.59 -6.22
CA LEU A 31 9.74 14.42 -5.30
C LEU A 31 9.86 13.00 -4.78
N ASP A 32 8.76 12.38 -4.33
CA ASP A 32 8.75 10.99 -3.84
C ASP A 32 9.27 10.01 -4.90
N VAL A 33 8.75 10.11 -6.13
CA VAL A 33 9.18 9.25 -7.25
C VAL A 33 10.66 9.45 -7.58
N LYS A 34 11.12 10.71 -7.61
CA LYS A 34 12.51 11.05 -7.94
C LYS A 34 13.48 10.64 -6.83
N LEU A 35 13.15 10.86 -5.57
CA LEU A 35 13.96 10.45 -4.42
C LEU A 35 14.06 8.92 -4.34
N SER A 36 12.95 8.20 -4.55
CA SER A 36 12.95 6.74 -4.62
C SER A 36 13.86 6.23 -5.74
N SER A 37 13.81 6.85 -6.92
CA SER A 37 14.68 6.51 -8.04
C SER A 37 16.15 6.81 -7.72
N TYR A 38 16.44 7.98 -7.16
CA TYR A 38 17.78 8.41 -6.76
C TYR A 38 18.40 7.46 -5.71
N ALA A 39 17.63 7.06 -4.69
CA ALA A 39 18.07 6.08 -3.69
C ALA A 39 18.42 4.72 -4.31
N LYS A 40 17.64 4.25 -5.29
CA LYS A 40 17.87 2.97 -5.99
C LYS A 40 19.13 2.97 -6.85
N LEU A 41 19.51 4.11 -7.42
CA LEU A 41 20.80 4.16 -8.11
C LEU A 41 21.95 3.94 -7.10
N GLY A 42 21.77 4.31 -5.83
CA GLY A 42 22.80 4.22 -4.78
C GLY A 42 23.09 2.79 -4.37
N THR A 43 22.06 1.95 -4.31
CA THR A 43 22.20 0.53 -3.97
C THR A 43 22.94 -0.27 -5.05
N ARG A 44 22.98 0.20 -6.31
CA ARG A 44 23.72 -0.45 -7.40
C ARG A 44 25.23 -0.47 -7.16
N PHE A 45 25.78 0.49 -6.40
CA PHE A 45 27.19 0.44 -5.98
C PHE A 45 27.48 -0.72 -5.02
N ASN A 46 26.52 -1.12 -4.18
CA ASN A 46 26.72 -2.18 -3.19
C ASN A 46 26.65 -3.59 -3.82
N GLN A 47 25.89 -3.73 -4.91
CA GLN A 47 25.78 -4.99 -5.66
C GLN A 47 26.87 -5.18 -6.72
N GLY A 48 27.82 -4.24 -6.85
CA GLY A 48 28.92 -4.25 -7.82
C GLY A 48 30.04 -5.26 -7.52
N GLY A 49 29.75 -6.33 -6.80
CA GLY A 49 30.56 -7.55 -6.82
C GLY A 49 30.19 -8.36 -8.05
N PHE A 50 31.07 -8.39 -9.06
CA PHE A 50 31.02 -9.30 -10.20
C PHE A 50 29.89 -9.07 -11.21
N VAL A 51 30.01 -8.06 -12.07
CA VAL A 51 29.58 -8.17 -13.47
C VAL A 51 30.47 -7.29 -14.36
N ASP A 52 31.20 -7.99 -15.21
CA ASP A 52 31.73 -7.65 -16.52
C ASP A 52 32.38 -6.28 -16.79
N ALA A 53 33.62 -6.37 -17.26
CA ALA A 53 34.42 -5.29 -17.78
C ALA A 53 33.84 -4.81 -19.12
N GLY A 54 33.51 -3.52 -19.22
CA GLY A 54 33.23 -2.94 -20.54
C GLY A 54 32.47 -1.62 -20.60
N SER A 55 32.64 -0.68 -19.66
CA SER A 55 32.55 0.78 -19.88
C SER A 55 32.53 1.52 -18.53
N PRO A 56 33.42 2.48 -18.28
CA PRO A 56 33.45 3.20 -17.01
C PRO A 56 32.22 4.11 -16.92
N THR A 57 31.38 3.88 -15.91
CA THR A 57 30.96 4.81 -14.83
C THR A 57 30.55 6.27 -15.14
N LEU A 58 30.92 6.88 -16.26
CA LEU A 58 30.63 8.26 -16.67
C LEU A 58 29.17 8.47 -17.07
N GLY A 59 28.56 7.53 -17.80
CA GLY A 59 27.14 7.61 -18.19
C GLY A 59 26.22 7.58 -16.98
N SER A 60 26.55 6.72 -16.00
CA SER A 60 25.87 6.68 -14.71
C SER A 60 26.11 7.99 -13.94
N SER A 61 27.36 8.46 -13.83
CA SER A 61 27.68 9.71 -13.11
C SER A 61 26.98 10.96 -13.67
N ARG A 62 26.74 11.03 -14.99
CA ARG A 62 25.95 12.11 -15.60
C ARG A 62 24.46 11.99 -15.27
N SER A 63 23.91 10.77 -15.32
CA SER A 63 22.52 10.50 -14.93
C SER A 63 22.25 10.87 -13.47
N TRP A 64 23.20 10.59 -12.58
CA TRP A 64 23.15 10.96 -11.17
C TRP A 64 23.08 12.46 -10.94
N LYS A 65 24.04 13.21 -11.50
CA LYS A 65 24.07 14.67 -11.37
C LYS A 65 22.81 15.32 -11.97
N SER A 66 22.29 14.78 -13.07
CA SER A 66 21.01 15.22 -13.65
C SER A 66 19.87 15.06 -12.66
N MET A 67 19.75 13.89 -12.02
CA MET A 67 18.69 13.63 -11.05
C MET A 67 18.84 14.47 -9.78
N GLU A 68 20.07 14.72 -9.32
CA GLU A 68 20.33 15.67 -8.23
C GLU A 68 19.81 17.08 -8.57
N MET A 69 20.14 17.59 -9.77
CA MET A 69 19.70 18.91 -10.21
C MET A 69 18.17 18.99 -10.34
N GLU A 70 17.52 17.94 -10.84
CA GLU A 70 16.06 17.86 -10.92
C GLU A 70 15.41 17.87 -9.53
N ILE A 71 15.93 17.09 -8.58
CA ILE A 71 15.41 17.07 -7.19
C ILE A 71 15.63 18.42 -6.52
N GLN A 72 16.80 19.04 -6.70
CA GLN A 72 17.07 20.39 -6.18
C GLN A 72 16.09 21.42 -6.74
N SER A 73 15.81 21.37 -8.05
CA SER A 73 14.82 22.26 -8.68
C SER A 73 13.41 22.03 -8.14
N LEU A 74 13.00 20.78 -7.88
CA LEU A 74 11.70 20.48 -7.30
C LEU A 74 11.59 20.96 -5.84
N LEU A 75 12.64 20.81 -5.04
CA LEU A 75 12.69 21.31 -3.67
C LEU A 75 12.61 22.85 -3.63
N GLU A 76 13.31 23.54 -4.53
CA GLU A 76 13.25 24.99 -4.68
C GLU A 76 11.85 25.45 -5.08
N LYS A 77 11.22 24.78 -6.06
CA LYS A 77 9.83 25.06 -6.44
C LYS A 77 8.85 24.86 -5.27
N LEU A 78 9.01 23.79 -4.48
CA LEU A 78 8.15 23.54 -3.33
C LEU A 78 8.35 24.61 -2.22
N LEU A 79 9.58 25.09 -2.04
CA LEU A 79 9.88 26.23 -1.17
C LEU A 79 9.14 27.49 -1.64
N ASP A 80 9.22 27.82 -2.93
CA ASP A 80 8.54 28.97 -3.52
C ASP A 80 7.01 28.87 -3.39
N THR A 81 6.44 27.69 -3.62
CA THR A 81 5.01 27.42 -3.41
C THR A 81 4.63 27.59 -1.94
N ASN A 82 5.47 27.12 -1.00
CA ASN A 82 5.24 27.31 0.44
C ASN A 82 5.31 28.77 0.87
N ASP A 83 6.20 29.56 0.28
CA ASP A 83 6.27 31.00 0.52
C ASP A 83 5.06 31.72 -0.08
N ALA A 84 4.57 31.30 -1.24
CA ALA A 84 3.33 31.80 -1.83
C ALA A 84 2.11 31.47 -0.96
N LEU A 85 2.02 30.23 -0.46
CA LEU A 85 1.02 29.84 0.54
C LEU A 85 1.13 30.77 1.75
N SER A 86 2.33 30.95 2.31
CA SER A 86 2.55 31.83 3.47
C SER A 86 2.00 33.25 3.25
N ARG A 87 2.20 33.82 2.06
CA ARG A 87 1.64 35.14 1.68
C ARG A 87 0.11 35.12 1.60
N CYS A 88 -0.49 34.11 0.98
CA CYS A 88 -1.95 33.94 0.90
C CYS A 88 -2.60 33.75 2.28
N ALA A 89 -1.95 33.00 3.19
CA ALA A 89 -2.42 32.82 4.56
C ALA A 89 -2.33 34.09 5.40
N ALA A 90 -1.38 34.98 5.10
CA ALA A 90 -1.24 36.26 5.79
C ALA A 90 -2.27 37.29 5.33
N SER A 91 -2.70 37.23 4.06
CA SER A 91 -3.71 38.12 3.51
C SER A 91 -5.16 37.67 3.80
N ALA A 92 -5.38 36.40 4.17
CA ALA A 92 -6.72 35.85 4.44
C ALA A 92 -7.10 36.08 5.90
N ALA A 93 -8.39 35.98 6.24
CA ALA A 93 -8.80 35.90 7.64
C ALA A 93 -8.10 34.69 8.27
N GLN A 94 -7.11 34.96 9.13
CA GLN A 94 -6.19 33.93 9.61
C GLN A 94 -6.94 32.94 10.51
N THR A 95 -7.25 31.77 9.97
CA THR A 95 -7.89 30.69 10.71
C THR A 95 -6.86 29.70 11.22
N THR A 96 -7.14 29.06 12.37
CA THR A 96 -6.29 27.99 12.93
C THR A 96 -6.10 26.83 11.94
N SER A 97 -7.09 26.55 11.10
CA SER A 97 -7.00 25.46 10.10
C SER A 97 -6.03 25.79 8.96
N VAL A 98 -6.00 27.04 8.48
CA VAL A 98 -5.06 27.50 7.44
C VAL A 98 -3.62 27.49 7.97
N THR A 99 -3.41 27.98 9.19
CA THR A 99 -2.08 28.00 9.83
C THR A 99 -1.54 26.60 10.08
N GLN A 100 -2.37 25.67 10.55
CA GLN A 100 -1.98 24.27 10.74
C GLN A 100 -1.63 23.57 9.40
N LYS A 101 -2.44 23.80 8.35
CA LYS A 101 -2.15 23.27 7.01
C LYS A 101 -0.84 23.82 6.44
N LEU A 102 -0.56 25.11 6.63
CA LEU A 102 0.71 25.73 6.22
C LEU A 102 1.91 25.11 6.94
N ALA A 103 1.80 24.95 8.26
CA ALA A 103 2.83 24.31 9.07
C ALA A 103 3.15 22.91 8.52
N ARG A 104 2.11 22.13 8.19
CA ARG A 104 2.31 20.80 7.62
C ARG A 104 3.05 20.82 6.29
N HIS A 105 2.75 21.74 5.38
CA HIS A 105 3.48 21.82 4.11
C HIS A 105 4.97 22.22 4.32
N ARG A 106 5.27 23.02 5.34
CA ARG A 106 6.67 23.33 5.72
C ARG A 106 7.39 22.12 6.29
N ASP A 107 6.71 21.34 7.13
CA ASP A 107 7.26 20.10 7.69
C ASP A 107 7.57 19.09 6.56
N ILE A 108 6.66 18.90 5.60
CA ILE A 108 6.85 18.01 4.45
C ILE A 108 8.07 18.45 3.61
N LEU A 109 8.20 19.75 3.31
CA LEU A 109 9.38 20.28 2.60
C LEU A 109 10.68 20.00 3.38
N HIS A 110 10.65 20.15 4.70
CA HIS A 110 11.79 19.87 5.56
C HIS A 110 12.18 18.38 5.50
N GLU A 111 11.19 17.48 5.61
CA GLU A 111 11.37 16.03 5.50
C GLU A 111 12.03 15.65 4.17
N PHE A 112 11.50 16.11 3.03
CA PHE A 112 12.08 15.83 1.71
C PHE A 112 13.51 16.39 1.57
N THR A 113 13.76 17.58 2.10
CA THR A 113 15.10 18.18 2.08
C THR A 113 16.10 17.36 2.89
N GLN A 114 15.69 16.89 4.08
CA GLN A 114 16.53 16.05 4.93
C GLN A 114 16.78 14.69 4.27
N GLU A 115 15.75 14.08 3.69
CA GLU A 115 15.87 12.81 3.01
C GLU A 115 16.82 12.91 1.81
N PHE A 116 16.70 13.95 0.99
CA PHE A 116 17.62 14.20 -0.12
C PHE A 116 19.07 14.28 0.35
N ARG A 117 19.35 15.06 1.41
CA ARG A 117 20.71 15.17 1.98
C ARG A 117 21.22 13.83 2.47
N ARG A 118 20.39 13.05 3.16
CA ARG A 118 20.74 11.72 3.65
C ARG A 118 21.09 10.77 2.52
N ILE A 119 20.26 10.70 1.48
CA ILE A 119 20.49 9.83 0.32
C ILE A 119 21.77 10.26 -0.42
N LYS A 120 21.94 11.57 -0.67
CA LYS A 120 23.12 12.13 -1.32
C LYS A 120 24.41 11.84 -0.53
N GLY A 121 24.40 12.03 0.79
CA GLY A 121 25.53 11.71 1.64
C GLY A 121 25.91 10.22 1.59
N ASN A 122 24.92 9.33 1.63
CA ASN A 122 25.14 7.90 1.50
C ASN A 122 25.79 7.54 0.15
N ILE A 123 25.27 8.08 -0.96
CA ILE A 123 25.82 7.84 -2.30
C ILE A 123 27.26 8.37 -2.40
N ASN A 124 27.53 9.55 -1.86
CA ASN A 124 28.87 10.14 -1.89
C ASN A 124 29.87 9.27 -1.11
N SER A 125 29.51 8.84 0.11
CA SER A 125 30.34 7.95 0.91
C SER A 125 30.62 6.61 0.20
N MET A 126 29.61 6.03 -0.46
CA MET A 126 29.78 4.79 -1.24
C MET A 126 30.70 4.99 -2.45
N ARG A 127 30.59 6.14 -3.12
CA ARG A 127 31.44 6.50 -4.25
C ARG A 127 32.89 6.68 -3.82
N GLU A 128 33.13 7.43 -2.75
CA GLU A 128 34.47 7.61 -2.18
C GLU A 128 35.10 6.27 -1.82
N HIS A 129 34.33 5.38 -1.18
CA HIS A 129 34.78 4.02 -0.89
C HIS A 129 35.13 3.21 -2.16
N ALA A 130 34.33 3.34 -3.22
CA ALA A 130 34.61 2.67 -4.49
C ALA A 130 35.86 3.24 -5.21
N GLU A 131 36.06 4.55 -5.18
CA GLU A 131 37.24 5.21 -5.76
C GLU A 131 38.52 4.78 -5.03
N LEU A 132 38.50 4.71 -3.69
CA LEU A 132 39.61 4.21 -2.88
C LEU A 132 39.94 2.74 -3.20
N LEU A 133 38.94 1.86 -3.30
CA LEU A 133 39.16 0.45 -3.64
C LEU A 133 39.64 0.26 -5.09
N SER A 134 39.22 1.11 -6.03
CA SER A 134 39.71 1.08 -7.40
C SER A 134 41.19 1.41 -7.44
N SER A 135 41.62 2.49 -6.78
CA SER A 135 43.03 2.89 -6.71
C SER A 135 43.89 1.76 -6.15
N VAL A 136 43.48 1.14 -5.04
CA VAL A 136 44.21 0.00 -4.44
C VAL A 136 44.25 -1.20 -5.39
N ARG A 137 43.16 -1.47 -6.12
CA ARG A 137 43.13 -2.56 -7.10
C ARG A 137 44.07 -2.31 -8.26
N ASP A 138 44.13 -1.08 -8.75
CA ASP A 138 44.99 -0.67 -9.86
C ASP A 138 46.47 -0.80 -9.43
N ASP A 139 46.83 -0.31 -8.25
CA ASP A 139 48.18 -0.48 -7.67
C ASP A 139 48.57 -1.95 -7.50
N ILE A 140 47.64 -2.80 -6.99
CA ILE A 140 47.88 -4.24 -6.85
C ILE A 140 48.04 -4.91 -8.22
N SER A 141 47.26 -4.48 -9.22
CA SER A 141 47.29 -5.06 -10.56
C SER A 141 48.58 -4.67 -11.29
N GLU A 142 49.02 -3.42 -11.15
CA GLU A 142 50.30 -2.94 -11.64
C GLU A 142 51.48 -3.67 -10.97
N TYR A 143 51.44 -3.80 -9.64
CA TYR A 143 52.45 -4.57 -8.90
C TYR A 143 52.50 -6.04 -9.35
N LYS A 144 51.34 -6.68 -9.61
CA LYS A 144 51.29 -8.04 -10.18
C LYS A 144 51.82 -8.10 -11.61
N ALA A 145 51.47 -7.13 -12.45
CA ALA A 145 51.87 -7.06 -13.86
C ALA A 145 53.39 -6.84 -14.01
N SER A 146 54.03 -6.19 -13.03
CA SER A 146 55.49 -6.02 -12.97
C SER A 146 56.28 -7.34 -12.80
N GLY A 147 55.60 -8.49 -12.64
CA GLY A 147 56.25 -9.81 -12.60
C GLY A 147 57.04 -10.12 -11.31
N SER A 148 57.01 -9.25 -10.30
CA SER A 148 57.80 -9.34 -9.06
C SER A 148 57.27 -10.37 -8.02
N MET A 149 56.33 -11.24 -8.40
CA MET A 149 55.68 -12.15 -7.45
C MET A 149 56.35 -13.53 -7.42
N SER A 150 57.24 -13.73 -6.45
CA SER A 150 57.88 -15.03 -6.18
C SER A 150 56.85 -16.15 -5.98
N PRO A 151 57.10 -17.40 -6.47
CA PRO A 151 56.22 -18.56 -6.26
C PRO A 151 55.83 -18.79 -4.80
N LYS A 152 56.72 -18.48 -3.85
CA LYS A 152 56.44 -18.55 -2.40
C LYS A 152 55.35 -17.56 -1.96
N LYS A 153 55.31 -16.35 -2.54
CA LYS A 153 54.27 -15.36 -2.26
C LYS A 153 52.91 -15.78 -2.84
N GLN A 154 52.90 -16.50 -3.96
CA GLN A 154 51.67 -17.07 -4.53
C GLN A 154 51.04 -18.11 -3.60
N LEU A 155 51.84 -19.04 -3.06
CA LEU A 155 51.37 -20.04 -2.11
C LEU A 155 50.87 -19.43 -0.79
N LEU A 156 51.56 -18.40 -0.28
CA LEU A 156 51.09 -17.68 0.91
C LEU A 156 49.75 -16.95 0.67
N ARG A 157 49.57 -16.39 -0.53
CA ARG A 157 48.31 -15.78 -0.94
C ARG A 157 47.19 -16.82 -1.07
N GLU A 158 47.48 -17.97 -1.65
CA GLU A 158 46.53 -19.09 -1.75
C GLU A 158 46.09 -19.55 -0.36
N ARG A 159 47.04 -19.72 0.57
CA ARG A 159 46.72 -20.03 1.97
C ARG A 159 45.86 -18.96 2.62
N ALA A 160 46.15 -17.67 2.40
CA ALA A 160 45.33 -16.58 2.92
C ALA A 160 43.91 -16.57 2.30
N ALA A 161 43.79 -16.86 1.01
CA ALA A 161 42.51 -17.00 0.33
C ALA A 161 41.70 -18.17 0.91
N ILE A 162 42.33 -19.33 1.15
CA ILE A 162 41.70 -20.49 1.80
C ILE A 162 41.21 -20.13 3.20
N HIS A 163 42.01 -19.45 4.02
CA HIS A 163 41.58 -18.99 5.34
C HIS A 163 40.40 -18.01 5.25
N GLY A 164 40.40 -17.10 4.27
CA GLY A 164 39.27 -16.21 4.01
C GLY A 164 38.00 -16.97 3.59
N SER A 165 38.14 -18.01 2.75
CA SER A 165 37.03 -18.89 2.37
C SER A 165 36.48 -19.68 3.55
N ILE A 166 37.32 -20.14 4.48
CA ILE A 166 36.87 -20.83 5.69
C ILE A 166 36.03 -19.89 6.56
N ALA A 167 36.50 -18.66 6.80
CA ALA A 167 35.73 -17.67 7.56
C ALA A 167 34.38 -17.35 6.89
N HIS A 168 34.35 -17.23 5.56
CA HIS A 168 33.11 -17.03 4.83
C HIS A 168 32.16 -18.24 4.91
N ILE A 169 32.68 -19.46 4.94
CA ILE A 169 31.87 -20.67 5.16
C ILE A 169 31.22 -20.64 6.55
N ASP A 170 31.95 -20.20 7.58
CA ASP A 170 31.40 -20.05 8.93
C ASP A 170 30.25 -19.04 8.98
N ASP A 171 30.36 -17.91 8.25
CA ASP A 171 29.27 -16.94 8.12
C ASP A 171 28.04 -17.53 7.43
N VAL A 172 28.22 -18.28 6.35
CA VAL A 172 27.13 -18.98 5.65
C VAL A 172 26.48 -20.02 6.57
N ILE A 173 27.25 -20.75 7.37
CA ILE A 173 26.73 -21.69 8.37
C ILE A 173 25.90 -20.96 9.41
N ASN A 174 26.39 -19.84 9.96
CA ASN A 174 25.66 -19.03 10.94
C ASN A 174 24.36 -18.47 10.35
N GLN A 175 24.38 -17.99 9.10
CA GLN A 175 23.19 -17.52 8.40
C GLN A 175 22.19 -18.66 8.18
N ALA A 176 22.65 -19.85 7.80
CA ALA A 176 21.81 -21.03 7.64
C ALA A 176 21.18 -21.48 8.97
N GLN A 177 21.93 -21.48 10.06
CA GLN A 177 21.42 -21.79 11.41
C GLN A 177 20.36 -20.79 11.86
N THR A 178 20.59 -19.49 11.61
CA THR A 178 19.62 -18.43 11.90
C THR A 178 18.34 -18.63 11.08
N THR A 179 18.47 -18.92 9.79
CA THR A 179 17.33 -19.21 8.91
C THR A 179 16.55 -20.43 9.38
N ARG A 180 17.24 -21.49 9.82
CA ARG A 180 16.62 -22.69 10.41
C ARG A 180 15.84 -22.34 11.67
N ALA A 181 16.37 -21.50 12.56
CA ALA A 181 15.67 -21.06 13.76
C ALA A 181 14.40 -20.27 13.42
N VAL A 182 14.46 -19.37 12.42
CA VAL A 182 13.31 -18.61 11.93
C VAL A 182 12.25 -19.52 11.31
N LEU A 183 12.63 -20.49 10.49
CA LEU A 183 11.68 -21.46 9.94
C LEU A 183 11.03 -22.32 11.03
N GLY A 184 11.80 -22.67 12.07
CA GLY A 184 11.29 -23.34 13.26
C GLY A 184 10.23 -22.53 14.00
N SER A 185 10.48 -21.23 14.23
CA SER A 185 9.50 -20.35 14.86
C SER A 185 8.27 -20.12 13.98
N GLN A 186 8.44 -19.91 12.67
CA GLN A 186 7.33 -19.81 11.71
C GLN A 186 6.44 -21.06 11.72
N ARG A 187 7.03 -22.25 11.78
CA ARG A 187 6.27 -23.51 11.89
C ARG A 187 5.44 -23.57 13.18
N ALA A 188 6.00 -23.13 14.31
CA ALA A 188 5.26 -23.05 15.57
C ALA A 188 4.08 -22.06 15.48
N LEU A 189 4.29 -20.89 14.86
CA LEU A 189 3.25 -19.91 14.62
C LEU A 189 2.13 -20.46 13.74
N PHE A 190 2.46 -21.19 12.65
CA PHE A 190 1.44 -21.84 11.83
C PHE A 190 0.65 -22.91 12.58
N GLY A 191 1.29 -23.64 13.48
CA GLY A 191 0.59 -24.56 14.39
C GLY A 191 -0.43 -23.84 15.28
N ASP A 192 -0.06 -22.70 15.86
CA ASP A 192 -0.97 -21.88 16.69
C ASP A 192 -2.12 -21.30 15.86
N VAL A 193 -1.82 -20.76 14.67
CA VAL A 193 -2.85 -20.26 13.74
C VAL A 193 -3.82 -21.36 13.35
N GLN A 194 -3.33 -22.56 13.01
CA GLN A 194 -4.18 -23.70 12.70
C GLN A 194 -5.08 -24.07 13.88
N GLY A 195 -4.56 -24.05 15.11
CA GLY A 195 -5.34 -24.26 16.34
C GLY A 195 -6.44 -23.21 16.53
N LYS A 196 -6.11 -21.93 16.36
CA LYS A 196 -7.07 -20.81 16.44
C LYS A 196 -8.15 -20.88 15.35
N VAL A 197 -7.76 -21.20 14.11
CA VAL A 197 -8.71 -21.39 12.99
C VAL A 197 -9.66 -22.55 13.28
N LYS A 198 -9.16 -23.66 13.83
CA LYS A 198 -10.01 -24.79 14.25
C LYS A 198 -11.01 -24.34 15.33
N LEU A 199 -10.57 -23.60 16.33
CA LEU A 199 -11.45 -23.07 17.38
C LEU A 199 -12.52 -22.10 16.81
N LEU A 200 -12.18 -21.29 15.81
CA LEU A 200 -13.14 -20.43 15.11
C LEU A 200 -14.13 -21.24 14.26
N SER A 201 -13.65 -22.28 13.57
CA SER A 201 -14.48 -23.22 12.82
C SER A 201 -15.54 -23.86 13.72
N ASP A 202 -15.17 -24.25 14.94
CA ASP A 202 -16.09 -24.85 15.91
C ASP A 202 -17.15 -23.86 16.42
N LYS A 203 -16.85 -22.54 16.42
CA LYS A 203 -17.80 -21.48 16.82
C LYS A 203 -18.71 -21.01 15.68
N PHE A 204 -18.30 -21.21 14.43
CA PHE A 204 -19.06 -20.81 13.24
C PHE A 204 -20.50 -21.37 13.17
N PRO A 205 -20.79 -22.65 13.49
CA PRO A 205 -22.16 -23.16 13.51
C PRO A 205 -23.03 -22.51 14.60
N ILE A 206 -22.45 -22.12 15.74
CA ILE A 206 -23.16 -21.42 16.80
C ILE A 206 -23.59 -20.02 16.33
N ILE A 207 -22.68 -19.30 15.66
CA ILE A 207 -22.98 -17.99 15.07
C ILE A 207 -24.08 -18.10 14.01
N ARG A 208 -24.03 -19.13 13.15
CA ARG A 208 -25.09 -19.41 12.18
C ARG A 208 -26.43 -19.69 12.86
N GLY A 209 -26.43 -20.43 13.96
CA GLY A 209 -27.63 -20.70 14.77
C GLY A 209 -28.23 -19.42 15.38
N LEU A 210 -27.40 -18.54 15.94
CA LEU A 210 -27.83 -17.25 16.49
C LEU A 210 -28.33 -16.30 15.40
N LEU A 211 -27.67 -16.24 14.24
CA LEU A 211 -28.12 -15.43 13.11
C LEU A 211 -29.48 -15.92 12.60
N GLY A 212 -29.69 -17.24 12.55
CA GLY A 212 -30.97 -17.85 12.20
C GLY A 212 -32.08 -17.52 13.19
N SER A 213 -31.81 -17.57 14.49
CA SER A 213 -32.82 -17.24 15.52
C SER A 213 -33.21 -15.77 15.52
N ILE A 214 -32.24 -14.87 15.29
CA ILE A 214 -32.49 -13.43 15.12
C ILE A 214 -33.33 -13.18 13.87
N ARG A 215 -32.96 -13.77 12.72
CA ARG A 215 -33.71 -13.64 11.47
C ARG A 215 -35.15 -14.15 11.60
N ARG A 216 -35.35 -15.26 12.31
CA ARG A 216 -36.67 -15.85 12.57
C ARG A 216 -37.53 -14.98 13.50
N ARG A 217 -36.93 -14.29 14.47
CA ARG A 217 -37.65 -13.28 15.27
C ARG A 217 -38.06 -12.09 14.41
N ARG A 218 -37.13 -11.55 13.61
CA ARG A 218 -37.41 -10.40 12.73
C ARG A 218 -38.51 -10.72 11.71
N SER A 219 -38.49 -11.91 11.09
CA SER A 219 -39.54 -12.31 10.13
C SER A 219 -40.90 -12.44 10.79
N ARG A 220 -40.96 -12.99 12.01
CA ARG A 220 -42.20 -13.07 12.78
C ARG A 220 -42.75 -11.68 13.12
N ASP A 221 -41.90 -10.75 13.54
CA ASP A 221 -42.33 -9.39 13.89
C ASP A 221 -42.87 -8.63 12.65
N THR A 222 -42.24 -8.80 11.48
CA THR A 222 -42.75 -8.27 10.21
C THR A 222 -44.09 -8.90 9.81
N LEU A 223 -44.25 -10.23 9.97
CA LEU A 223 -45.51 -10.91 9.69
C LEU A 223 -46.64 -10.40 10.60
N ILE A 224 -46.38 -10.27 11.91
CA ILE A 224 -47.36 -9.74 12.87
C ILE A 224 -47.74 -8.30 12.49
N LEU A 225 -46.77 -7.45 12.20
CA LEU A 225 -47.02 -6.05 11.82
C LEU A 225 -47.86 -5.95 10.53
N SER A 226 -47.56 -6.77 9.52
CA SER A 226 -48.34 -6.80 8.27
C SER A 226 -49.78 -7.29 8.48
N ALA A 227 -49.97 -8.29 9.36
CA ALA A 227 -51.29 -8.81 9.71
C ALA A 227 -52.12 -7.77 10.47
N VAL A 228 -51.52 -7.05 11.43
CA VAL A 228 -52.20 -5.99 12.19
C VAL A 228 -52.62 -4.85 11.27
N ILE A 229 -51.74 -4.40 10.36
CA ILE A 229 -52.07 -3.35 9.39
C ILE A 229 -53.21 -3.81 8.46
N ALA A 230 -53.16 -5.06 7.97
CA ALA A 230 -54.21 -5.60 7.12
C ALA A 230 -55.56 -5.69 7.85
N ALA A 231 -55.58 -6.20 9.09
CA ALA A 231 -56.79 -6.27 9.90
C ALA A 231 -57.35 -4.88 10.22
N TYR A 232 -56.48 -3.91 10.54
CA TYR A 232 -56.88 -2.53 10.77
C TYR A 232 -57.47 -1.89 9.50
N ALA A 233 -56.84 -2.11 8.34
CA ALA A 233 -57.35 -1.65 7.06
C ALA A 233 -58.70 -2.27 6.69
N ILE A 234 -58.92 -3.56 6.99
CA ILE A 234 -60.20 -4.24 6.77
C ILE A 234 -61.28 -3.69 7.71
N SER A 235 -60.95 -3.51 9.00
CA SER A 235 -61.91 -3.02 10.01
C SER A 235 -62.30 -1.55 9.81
N LEU A 236 -61.39 -0.70 9.33
CA LEU A 236 -61.68 0.70 8.98
C LEU A 236 -62.58 0.81 7.75
N ASN A 237 -62.41 -0.08 6.78
CA ASN A 237 -63.26 -0.17 5.59
C ASN A 237 -64.53 -0.98 5.87
N GLY A 238 -65.15 -0.74 7.02
CA GLY A 238 -66.24 -1.53 7.57
C GLY A 238 -67.29 -1.99 6.56
N GLY A 239 -67.46 -3.31 6.44
CA GLY A 239 -68.77 -3.93 6.35
C GLY A 239 -69.65 -3.66 5.13
N SER A 240 -69.12 -3.49 3.92
CA SER A 240 -69.96 -3.59 2.72
C SER A 240 -69.22 -4.17 1.52
N LEU A 241 -69.39 -5.48 1.32
CA LEU A 241 -68.86 -6.26 0.20
C LEU A 241 -69.52 -5.91 -1.15
N ALA A 242 -70.43 -4.93 -1.21
CA ALA A 242 -71.31 -4.69 -2.36
C ALA A 242 -70.86 -3.54 -3.28
N HIS A 243 -69.87 -2.73 -2.90
CA HIS A 243 -69.38 -1.64 -3.75
C HIS A 243 -67.87 -1.67 -3.92
N MET A 244 -67.33 -2.82 -4.33
CA MET A 244 -65.90 -2.95 -4.69
C MET A 244 -65.70 -3.26 -6.19
N HIS A 245 -66.58 -2.74 -7.06
CA HIS A 245 -66.32 -2.75 -8.52
C HIS A 245 -65.84 -1.41 -9.07
N GLN A 246 -65.68 -0.40 -8.22
CA GLN A 246 -65.14 0.90 -8.64
C GLN A 246 -64.44 1.57 -7.46
N ARG A 247 -63.12 1.72 -7.59
CA ARG A 247 -62.15 2.24 -6.60
C ARG A 247 -61.52 1.20 -5.65
N VAL A 248 -60.89 0.17 -6.21
CA VAL A 248 -59.61 -0.33 -5.68
C VAL A 248 -58.51 0.11 -6.62
N ASN A 249 -58.27 1.42 -6.63
CA ASN A 249 -57.00 2.00 -7.03
C ASN A 249 -56.27 2.49 -5.78
N PHE A 250 -56.45 1.78 -4.65
CA PHE A 250 -55.46 1.77 -3.60
C PHE A 250 -54.29 0.98 -4.15
N ARG A 251 -53.37 1.76 -4.71
CA ARG A 251 -52.00 1.44 -5.04
C ARG A 251 -51.27 1.01 -3.75
N PHE A 252 -51.71 -0.08 -3.12
CA PHE A 252 -50.80 -0.91 -2.34
C PHE A 252 -49.74 -1.32 -3.34
N PRO A 253 -48.47 -0.92 -3.14
CA PRO A 253 -47.47 -1.12 -4.17
C PRO A 253 -47.43 -2.62 -4.44
N GLN A 254 -47.72 -3.03 -5.68
CA GLN A 254 -47.36 -4.36 -6.14
C GLN A 254 -45.89 -4.64 -5.81
N ALA A 255 -45.06 -3.60 -5.69
CA ALA A 255 -43.70 -3.66 -5.18
C ALA A 255 -43.53 -4.29 -3.78
N VAL A 256 -44.49 -4.19 -2.83
CA VAL A 256 -44.35 -4.80 -1.49
C VAL A 256 -44.68 -6.29 -1.53
N PHE A 257 -45.75 -6.69 -2.22
CA PHE A 257 -46.10 -8.11 -2.37
C PHE A 257 -45.12 -8.83 -3.31
N VAL A 258 -44.66 -8.14 -4.37
CA VAL A 258 -43.59 -8.62 -5.26
C VAL A 258 -42.24 -8.61 -4.54
N ALA A 259 -41.94 -7.67 -3.64
CA ALA A 259 -40.71 -7.74 -2.83
C ALA A 259 -40.75 -8.94 -1.87
N VAL A 260 -41.85 -9.18 -1.17
CA VAL A 260 -41.98 -10.31 -0.24
C VAL A 260 -41.98 -11.67 -0.96
N LEU A 261 -42.56 -11.76 -2.17
CA LEU A 261 -42.49 -12.97 -3.00
C LEU A 261 -41.16 -13.13 -3.75
N SER A 262 -40.51 -12.03 -4.16
CA SER A 262 -39.19 -12.03 -4.81
C SER A 262 -38.08 -12.39 -3.82
N GLU A 263 -38.20 -11.94 -2.57
CA GLU A 263 -37.27 -12.30 -1.48
C GLU A 263 -37.43 -13.79 -1.12
N ASN A 264 -38.64 -14.36 -1.17
CA ASN A 264 -38.86 -15.81 -1.06
C ASN A 264 -38.36 -16.61 -2.28
N LYS A 265 -38.43 -16.07 -3.50
CA LYS A 265 -37.96 -16.75 -4.72
C LYS A 265 -36.43 -16.75 -4.84
N GLN A 266 -35.75 -15.72 -4.32
CA GLN A 266 -34.30 -15.74 -4.17
C GLN A 266 -33.83 -16.76 -3.10
N GLU A 267 -34.67 -17.07 -2.10
CA GLU A 267 -34.39 -18.11 -1.10
C GLU A 267 -34.43 -19.54 -1.67
N THR A 268 -35.23 -19.82 -2.69
CA THR A 268 -35.21 -21.15 -3.35
C THR A 268 -34.00 -21.33 -4.26
N ASP A 269 -33.51 -20.26 -4.91
CA ASP A 269 -32.37 -20.34 -5.82
C ASP A 269 -31.02 -20.32 -5.09
N LEU A 270 -30.89 -19.65 -3.95
CA LEU A 270 -29.68 -19.70 -3.10
C LEU A 270 -29.48 -21.06 -2.40
N LEU A 271 -30.56 -21.82 -2.17
CA LEU A 271 -30.48 -23.21 -1.71
C LEU A 271 -30.20 -24.19 -2.85
N ALA A 272 -30.56 -23.86 -4.11
CA ALA A 272 -30.28 -24.69 -5.28
C ALA A 272 -28.88 -24.48 -5.89
N PHE A 273 -28.31 -23.26 -5.80
CA PHE A 273 -26.97 -22.96 -6.33
C PHE A 273 -25.80 -23.41 -5.44
N GLY A 274 -26.06 -23.89 -4.22
CA GLY A 274 -25.06 -24.57 -3.40
C GLY A 274 -24.71 -26.00 -3.85
N GLY A 275 -25.38 -26.52 -4.88
CA GLY A 275 -25.38 -27.95 -5.24
C GLY A 275 -24.76 -28.36 -6.57
N LYS A 276 -24.07 -27.47 -7.32
CA LYS A 276 -23.36 -27.87 -8.57
C LYS A 276 -21.87 -27.56 -8.51
N ARG A 277 -21.09 -28.50 -7.94
CA ARG A 277 -19.69 -28.69 -8.35
C ARG A 277 -19.71 -29.22 -9.79
N SER A 278 -19.29 -28.40 -10.76
CA SER A 278 -18.95 -28.89 -12.09
C SER A 278 -17.50 -29.41 -12.09
N PRO A 279 -17.20 -30.50 -12.81
CA PRO A 279 -15.93 -31.19 -12.75
C PRO A 279 -14.93 -30.58 -13.73
N ARG A 280 -13.65 -30.56 -13.32
CA ARG A 280 -12.43 -30.82 -14.11
C ARG A 280 -11.28 -29.95 -13.63
N GLN A 281 -10.29 -30.60 -13.03
CA GLN A 281 -8.91 -30.57 -13.52
C GLN A 281 -8.17 -31.76 -12.88
N GLN A 282 -8.40 -32.94 -13.47
CA GLN A 282 -7.39 -34.00 -13.48
C GLN A 282 -6.47 -33.68 -14.65
N LEU A 283 -5.21 -33.35 -14.35
CA LEU A 283 -4.08 -33.61 -15.23
C LEU A 283 -3.03 -34.36 -14.39
N LEU A 284 -2.88 -35.65 -14.69
CA LEU A 284 -1.73 -36.52 -14.34
C LEU A 284 -0.54 -36.19 -15.29
N PRO A 285 0.69 -36.74 -15.15
CA PRO A 285 1.15 -37.83 -14.27
C PRO A 285 2.48 -37.63 -13.51
N SER A 286 2.64 -38.46 -12.48
CA SER A 286 3.85 -39.19 -12.04
C SER A 286 5.13 -39.08 -12.88
N VAL A 287 6.25 -38.62 -12.28
CA VAL A 287 7.60 -39.18 -12.45
C VAL A 287 8.44 -38.88 -11.18
N TYR A 288 9.33 -39.82 -10.85
CA TYR A 288 10.43 -39.81 -9.88
C TYR A 288 10.18 -40.49 -8.53
N ALA A 289 10.19 -41.83 -8.59
CA ALA A 289 11.20 -42.60 -7.87
C ALA A 289 12.50 -42.62 -8.69
#